data_AF-A0A7W3JE56-F1
#
_entry.id   AF-A0A7W3JE56-F1
#
_cell.length_a   1.000
_cell.length_b   1.000
_cell.length_c   1.000
_cell.angle_alpha   90.00
_cell.angle_beta   90.00
_cell.angle_gamma   90.00
#
_symmetry.space_group_name_H-M   'P 1'
#
loop_
_entity.id
_entity.type
_entity.pdbx_description
1 polymer ?
#
loop_
_entity_poly.entity_id
_entity_poly.type
_entity_poly.pdbx_seq_one_letter_code
_entity_poly.pdbx_strand_id
1 'polypeptide(L)'
;MTGDNCSGAGAPLPAPTGRAEALGNAATYMSEAVTALNGAARTLDRAGVFGTAEQVRGMHEQAETLHTEISLAASTAHRAERPEFYDESGTWVGRRGKGKS
;
A
#
# COMPACT_ATOMS: atom_id res chain seq x y z
N MET A 1 22.92 27.04 -13.76
CA MET A 1 23.09 27.12 -12.30
C MET A 1 21.68 27.24 -11.73
N THR A 2 21.00 26.11 -11.53
CA THR A 2 20.82 25.37 -10.27
C THR A 2 19.89 26.11 -9.31
N GLY A 3 18.73 25.51 -9.03
CA GLY A 3 17.74 26.02 -8.10
C GLY A 3 16.57 25.04 -7.98
N ASP A 4 16.80 24.04 -7.14
CA ASP A 4 15.86 23.14 -6.45
C ASP A 4 14.39 23.12 -6.87
N ASN A 5 13.98 22.01 -7.48
CA ASN A 5 12.58 21.61 -7.58
C ASN A 5 12.39 20.24 -6.89
N CYS A 6 12.70 20.20 -5.59
CA CYS A 6 12.30 19.12 -4.70
C CYS A 6 10.98 19.49 -4.00
N SER A 7 9.90 19.64 -4.77
CA SER A 7 8.55 19.71 -4.21
C SER A 7 7.82 18.42 -4.54
N GLY A 8 7.92 17.46 -3.63
CA GLY A 8 7.27 16.16 -3.75
C GLY A 8 7.40 15.25 -2.53
N ALA A 9 7.89 15.76 -1.39
CA ALA A 9 7.71 15.06 -0.13
C ALA A 9 6.26 15.28 0.30
N GLY A 10 5.40 14.30 -0.02
CA GLY A 10 4.03 14.26 0.49
C GLY A 10 4.04 14.51 1.98
N ALA A 11 3.18 15.42 2.44
CA ALA A 11 3.05 15.73 3.85
C ALA A 11 2.88 14.41 4.65
N PRO A 12 3.54 14.26 5.81
CA PRO A 12 3.38 13.06 6.62
C PRO A 12 1.90 12.88 6.94
N LEU A 13 1.38 11.68 6.69
CA LEU A 13 0.02 11.32 7.06
C LEU A 13 -0.16 11.55 8.56
N PRO A 14 -1.32 12.08 9.02
CA PRO A 14 -1.61 12.19 10.44
C PRO A 14 -1.46 10.83 11.12
N ALA A 15 -1.05 10.83 12.40
CA ALA A 15 -0.92 9.61 13.16
C ALA A 15 -2.24 8.81 13.11
N PRO A 16 -2.21 7.52 12.77
CA PRO A 16 -3.42 6.73 12.62
C PRO A 16 -4.18 6.67 13.95
N THR A 17 -5.48 6.88 13.88
CA THR A 17 -6.37 6.90 15.04
C THR A 17 -6.89 5.50 15.43
N GLY A 18 -6.61 4.49 14.59
CA GLY A 18 -6.99 3.09 14.80
C GLY A 18 -6.01 2.10 14.15
N ARG A 19 -6.09 0.82 14.53
CA ARG A 19 -5.20 -0.24 14.00
C ARG A 19 -5.48 -0.48 12.52
N ALA A 20 -6.75 -0.46 12.10
CA ALA A 20 -7.12 -0.60 10.69
C ALA A 20 -6.53 0.52 9.82
N GLU A 21 -6.55 1.77 10.31
CA GLU A 21 -5.98 2.92 9.61
C GLU A 21 -4.45 2.82 9.52
N ALA A 22 -3.78 2.42 10.61
CA ALA A 22 -2.33 2.22 10.63
C ALA A 22 -1.89 1.16 9.60
N LEU A 23 -2.58 0.02 9.58
CA LEU A 23 -2.31 -1.07 8.64
C LEU A 23 -2.68 -0.68 7.20
N GLY A 24 -3.74 0.09 7.01
CA GLY A 24 -4.11 0.66 5.71
C GLY A 24 -3.01 1.55 5.15
N ASN A 25 -2.48 2.49 5.96
CA ASN A 25 -1.37 3.35 5.57
C ASN A 25 -0.11 2.55 5.26
N ALA A 26 0.20 1.52 6.06
CA ALA A 26 1.32 0.63 5.80
C ALA A 26 1.17 -0.13 4.47
N ALA A 27 -0.04 -0.60 4.15
CA ALA A 27 -0.33 -1.22 2.85
C ALA A 27 -0.12 -0.24 1.70
N THR A 28 -0.55 1.02 1.85
CA THR A 28 -0.31 2.07 0.84
C THR A 28 1.18 2.29 0.59
N TYR A 29 2.00 2.48 1.63
CA TYR A 29 3.44 2.66 1.47
C TYR A 29 4.11 1.43 0.83
N MET A 30 3.66 0.22 1.16
CA MET A 30 4.17 -1.00 0.52
C MET A 30 3.78 -1.10 -0.95
N SER A 31 2.57 -0.69 -1.32
CA SER A 31 2.13 -0.63 -2.73
C SER A 31 2.99 0.33 -3.56
N GLU A 32 3.33 1.49 -2.98
CA GLU A 32 4.27 2.45 -3.59
C GLU A 32 5.67 1.84 -3.75
N ALA A 33 6.17 1.13 -2.73
CA ALA A 33 7.45 0.44 -2.78
C ALA A 33 7.49 -0.65 -3.87
N VAL A 34 6.45 -1.47 -4.00
CA VAL A 34 6.31 -2.47 -5.09
C VAL A 34 6.42 -1.78 -6.44
N THR A 35 5.68 -0.69 -6.65
CA THR A 35 5.70 0.05 -7.91
C THR A 35 7.09 0.62 -8.21
N ALA A 36 7.75 1.20 -7.21
CA ALA A 36 9.09 1.75 -7.34
C ALA A 36 10.14 0.68 -7.65
N LEU A 37 10.10 -0.48 -7.00
CA LEU A 37 11.03 -1.59 -7.22
C LEU A 37 10.88 -2.16 -8.64
N ASN A 38 9.67 -2.35 -9.14
CA ASN A 38 9.42 -2.78 -10.52
C ASN A 38 10.00 -1.76 -11.53
N GLY A 39 9.78 -0.47 -11.29
CA GLY A 39 10.35 0.60 -12.11
C GLY A 39 11.88 0.62 -12.10
N ALA A 40 12.48 0.42 -10.93
CA ALA A 40 13.93 0.35 -10.75
C ALA A 40 14.54 -0.86 -11.48
N ALA A 41 13.96 -2.06 -11.34
CA ALA A 41 14.41 -3.26 -12.05
C ALA A 41 14.42 -3.04 -13.57
N ARG A 42 13.31 -2.53 -14.14
CA ARG A 42 13.21 -2.23 -15.58
C ARG A 42 14.22 -1.19 -16.04
N THR A 43 14.53 -0.21 -15.20
CA THR A 43 15.51 0.83 -15.52
C THR A 43 16.93 0.27 -15.52
N LEU A 44 17.26 -0.58 -14.55
CA LEU A 44 18.55 -1.26 -14.45
C LEU A 44 18.77 -2.23 -15.62
N ASP A 45 17.74 -2.96 -16.04
CA ASP A 45 17.81 -3.81 -17.25
C ASP A 45 18.17 -3.01 -18.49
N ARG A 46 17.48 -1.88 -18.71
CA ARG A 46 17.75 -1.01 -19.87
C ARG A 46 19.15 -0.41 -19.83
N ALA A 47 19.71 -0.22 -18.62
CA ALA A 47 21.07 0.25 -18.42
C ALA A 47 22.12 -0.87 -18.52
N GLY A 48 21.71 -2.13 -18.70
CA GLY A 48 22.62 -3.29 -18.78
C GLY A 48 23.17 -3.75 -17.42
N VAL A 49 22.59 -3.28 -16.30
CA VAL A 49 23.03 -3.62 -14.93
C VAL A 49 22.26 -4.83 -14.42
N PHE A 50 22.40 -5.97 -15.10
CA PHE A 50 21.53 -7.14 -14.93
C PHE A 50 21.58 -7.76 -13.53
N GLY A 51 22.77 -7.87 -12.91
CA GLY A 51 22.90 -8.46 -11.58
C GLY A 51 22.17 -7.66 -10.49
N THR A 52 22.15 -6.33 -10.60
CA THR A 52 21.38 -5.47 -9.68
C THR A 52 19.90 -5.49 -10.04
N ALA A 53 19.54 -5.56 -11.34
CA ALA A 53 18.15 -5.70 -11.77
C ALA A 53 17.50 -6.96 -11.18
N GLU A 54 18.19 -8.10 -11.20
CA GLU A 54 17.75 -9.35 -10.57
C GLU A 54 17.52 -9.20 -9.07
N GLN A 55 18.46 -8.56 -8.34
CA GLN A 55 18.28 -8.30 -6.90
C GLN A 55 17.05 -7.43 -6.62
N VAL A 56 16.81 -6.42 -7.45
CA VAL A 56 15.63 -5.55 -7.32
C VAL A 56 14.34 -6.29 -7.65
N ARG A 57 14.33 -7.24 -8.59
CA ARG A 57 13.19 -8.13 -8.81
C ARG A 57 12.91 -9.02 -7.60
N GLY A 58 13.95 -9.58 -6.97
CA GLY A 58 13.78 -10.34 -5.73
C GLY A 58 13.19 -9.49 -4.59
N MET A 59 13.63 -8.24 -4.45
CA MET A 59 13.04 -7.30 -3.49
C MET A 59 11.58 -6.97 -3.84
N HIS A 60 11.25 -6.83 -5.13
CA HIS A 60 9.88 -6.59 -5.59
C HIS A 60 8.94 -7.74 -5.18
N GLU A 61 9.34 -9.00 -5.43
CA GLU A 61 8.53 -10.18 -5.05
C GLU A 61 8.30 -10.27 -3.54
N GLN A 62 9.33 -9.97 -2.74
CA GLN A 62 9.21 -9.91 -1.28
C GLN A 62 8.28 -8.79 -0.83
N ALA A 63 8.37 -7.61 -1.46
CA ALA A 63 7.50 -6.48 -1.18
C ALA A 63 6.04 -6.75 -1.58
N GLU A 64 5.78 -7.47 -2.68
CA GLU A 64 4.43 -7.90 -3.08
C GLU A 64 3.79 -8.85 -2.07
N THR A 65 4.59 -9.79 -1.56
CA THR A 65 4.16 -10.71 -0.51
C THR A 65 3.76 -9.93 0.75
N LEU A 66 4.64 -9.02 1.20
CA LEU A 66 4.38 -8.21 2.39
C LEU A 66 3.18 -7.25 2.21
N HIS A 67 3.04 -6.63 1.03
CA HIS A 67 1.87 -5.81 0.69
C HIS A 67 0.56 -6.61 0.83
N THR A 68 0.55 -7.85 0.35
CA THR A 68 -0.62 -8.74 0.44
C THR A 68 -0.96 -9.08 1.89
N GLU A 69 0.04 -9.44 2.69
CA GLU A 69 -0.15 -9.77 4.12
C GLU A 69 -0.67 -8.58 4.92
N ILE A 70 -0.09 -7.39 4.71
CA ILE A 70 -0.53 -6.17 5.40
C ILE A 70 -1.94 -5.78 4.95
N SER A 71 -2.27 -5.91 3.67
CA SER A 71 -3.63 -5.65 3.17
C SER A 71 -4.68 -6.57 3.79
N LEU A 72 -4.34 -7.84 3.99
CA LEU A 72 -5.20 -8.81 4.69
C LEU A 72 -5.35 -8.45 6.18
N ALA A 73 -4.26 -8.07 6.83
CA ALA A 73 -4.29 -7.62 8.22
C ALA A 73 -5.13 -6.34 8.40
N ALA A 74 -5.00 -5.38 7.48
CA ALA A 74 -5.80 -4.15 7.45
C ALA A 74 -7.29 -4.46 7.29
N SER A 75 -7.64 -5.36 6.35
CA SER A 75 -9.03 -5.79 6.12
C SER A 75 -9.62 -6.48 7.35
N THR A 76 -8.84 -7.32 8.02
CA THR A 76 -9.24 -8.02 9.25
C THR A 76 -9.45 -7.04 10.41
N ALA A 77 -8.52 -6.09 10.59
CA ALA A 77 -8.64 -5.05 11.60
C ALA A 77 -9.86 -4.15 11.34
N HIS A 78 -10.10 -3.78 10.09
CA HIS A 78 -11.26 -2.96 9.72
C HIS A 78 -12.58 -3.68 10.04
N ARG A 79 -12.68 -4.98 9.77
CA ARG A 79 -13.85 -5.78 10.16
C ARG A 79 -14.04 -5.84 11.67
N ALA A 80 -12.96 -5.97 12.44
CA ALA A 80 -13.04 -5.98 13.89
C ALA A 80 -13.45 -4.61 14.48
N GLU A 81 -13.00 -3.51 13.87
CA GLU A 81 -13.31 -2.14 14.31
C GLU A 81 -14.66 -1.61 13.81
N ARG A 82 -15.21 -2.19 12.74
CA ARG A 82 -16.46 -1.79 12.09
C ARG A 82 -17.32 -2.99 11.67
N PRO A 83 -17.67 -3.91 12.60
CA PRO A 83 -18.42 -5.12 12.26
C PRO A 83 -19.79 -4.82 11.62
N GLU A 84 -20.39 -3.66 11.91
CA GLU A 84 -21.69 -3.23 11.37
C GLU A 84 -21.74 -3.04 9.84
N PHE A 85 -20.58 -2.95 9.18
CA PHE A 85 -20.49 -2.81 7.73
C PHE A 85 -20.16 -4.11 7.00
N TYR A 86 -20.11 -5.23 7.71
CA TYR A 86 -19.86 -6.55 7.14
C TYR A 86 -21.04 -7.48 7.43
N ASP A 87 -21.36 -8.36 6.49
CA ASP A 87 -22.31 -9.45 6.76
C ASP A 87 -21.65 -10.64 7.49
N GLU A 88 -22.45 -11.68 7.77
CA GLU A 88 -22.01 -12.90 8.45
C GLU A 88 -20.90 -13.65 7.69
N SER A 89 -20.81 -13.48 6.36
CA SER A 89 -19.73 -14.04 5.54
C SER A 89 -18.44 -13.21 5.59
N GLY A 90 -18.48 -12.03 6.22
CA GLY A 90 -17.39 -11.08 6.23
C GLY A 90 -17.30 -10.25 4.94
N THR A 91 -18.34 -10.25 4.10
CA THR A 91 -18.40 -9.40 2.90
C THR A 91 -18.79 -7.99 3.31
N TRP A 92 -18.11 -6.98 2.75
CA TRP A 92 -18.46 -5.58 2.99
C TRP A 92 -19.84 -5.28 2.40
N VAL A 93 -20.81 -4.97 3.26
CA VAL A 93 -22.16 -4.56 2.87
C VAL A 93 -22.35 -3.04 2.89
N GLY A 94 -21.30 -2.30 3.26
CA GLY A 94 -21.29 -0.85 3.32
C GLY A 94 -22.20 -0.27 4.38
N ARG A 95 -22.27 1.06 4.41
CA ARG A 95 -23.16 1.80 5.31
C ARG A 95 -24.60 1.61 4.80
N ARG A 96 -25.36 0.65 5.36
CA ARG A 96 -26.83 0.64 5.21
C ARG A 96 -27.39 1.89 5.91
N GLY A 97 -27.42 3.03 5.21
CA GLY A 97 -27.94 4.28 5.77
C GLY A 97 -27.95 5.43 4.76
N LYS A 98 -29.17 5.84 4.38
CA LYS A 98 -29.58 6.97 3.51
C LYS A 98 -29.59 6.74 2.00
N GLY A 99 -30.43 5.79 1.56
CA GLY A 99 -31.26 6.09 0.39
C GLY A 99 -32.16 7.28 0.71
N LYS A 100 -32.15 8.29 -0.14
CA LYS A 100 -33.17 9.35 -0.17
C LYS A 100 -34.53 8.69 -0.43
N SER A 101 -35.52 8.93 0.44
CA SER A 101 -36.96 9.04 0.15
C SER A 101 -37.64 9.49 1.43
#